data_AF-A0A849GS27-F1
#
_entry.id   AF-A0A849GS27-F1
#
_cell.length_a   1.000
_cell.length_b   1.000
_cell.length_c   1.000
_cell.angle_alpha   90.00
_cell.angle_beta   90.00
_cell.angle_gamma   90.00
#
_symmetry.space_group_name_H-M   'P 1'
#
loop_
_entity.id
_entity.type
_entity.pdbx_description
1 polymer ?
#
loop_
_entity_poly.entity_id
_entity_poly.type
_entity_poly.pdbx_seq_one_letter_code
_entity_poly.pdbx_strand_id
1 'polypeptide(L)' 'MMPQIASGAHVEEPDVPYFRTKELEVVCDPPGLIDIDGDIFGFTPARFSIVPQAVEILCPGG' A
#
# COMPACT_ATOMS: atom_id res chain seq x y z
N MET A 1 -1.19 -4.09 -18.88
CA MET A 1 -1.01 -4.43 -17.45
C MET A 1 0.37 -5.03 -17.13
N MET A 2 0.69 -6.31 -17.39
CA MET A 2 1.97 -6.92 -16.94
C MET A 2 3.27 -6.21 -17.43
N PRO A 3 3.41 -5.83 -18.72
CA PRO A 3 4.59 -5.07 -19.17
C PRO A 3 4.72 -3.68 -18.53
N GLN A 4 3.59 -3.06 -18.18
CA GLN A 4 3.54 -1.73 -17.58
C GLN A 4 3.83 -1.75 -16.07
N ILE A 5 3.59 -2.89 -15.40
CA ILE A 5 4.05 -3.12 -14.04
C ILE A 5 5.58 -3.15 -14.02
N ALA A 6 6.19 -3.89 -14.94
CA ALA A 6 7.64 -3.99 -15.04
C ALA A 6 8.34 -2.65 -15.35
N SER A 7 7.71 -1.79 -16.16
CA SER A 7 8.25 -0.46 -16.49
C SER A 7 7.87 0.65 -15.50
N GLY A 8 6.96 0.38 -14.56
CA GLY A 8 6.41 1.39 -13.64
C GLY A 8 5.29 2.26 -14.22
N ALA A 9 4.97 2.17 -15.52
CA ALA A 9 3.97 3.01 -16.19
C ALA A 9 2.49 2.68 -15.84
N HIS A 10 2.23 1.56 -15.17
CA HIS A 10 0.88 1.11 -14.81
C HIS A 10 0.08 2.09 -13.95
N VAL A 11 0.74 3.01 -13.24
CA VAL A 11 0.09 4.05 -12.43
C VAL A 11 -0.41 5.25 -13.26
N GLU A 12 -0.06 5.31 -14.54
CA GLU A 12 -0.52 6.35 -15.47
C GLU A 12 -1.81 5.95 -16.21
N GLU A 13 -2.27 4.72 -16.03
CA GLU A 13 -3.50 4.21 -16.66
C GLU A 13 -4.74 4.90 -16.07
N PRO A 14 -5.70 5.36 -16.90
CA PRO A 14 -6.87 6.10 -16.44
C PRO A 14 -7.71 5.37 -15.38
N ASP A 15 -7.75 4.03 -15.45
CA ASP A 15 -8.52 3.18 -14.54
C ASP A 15 -7.75 2.83 -13.24
N VAL A 16 -6.53 3.36 -13.06
CA VAL A 16 -5.68 3.11 -11.89
C VAL A 16 -5.48 4.42 -11.10
N PRO A 17 -6.39 4.75 -10.16
CA PRO A 17 -6.24 5.95 -9.35
C PRO A 17 -5.01 5.85 -8.43
N TYR A 18 -4.08 6.79 -8.58
CA TYR A 18 -2.89 6.93 -7.72
C TYR A 18 -2.99 8.19 -6.86
N PHE A 19 -2.82 8.03 -5.54
CA PHE A 19 -2.78 9.14 -4.60
C PHE A 19 -1.83 8.85 -3.43
N ARG A 20 -1.45 9.90 -2.71
CA ARG A 20 -0.63 9.82 -1.49
C ARG A 20 -1.42 10.36 -0.31
N THR A 21 -1.42 9.65 0.80
CA THR A 21 -2.03 10.08 2.06
C THR A 21 -1.17 9.66 3.25
N LYS A 22 -1.39 10.28 4.41
CA LYS A 22 -0.79 9.85 5.68
C LYS A 22 -1.69 8.91 6.47
N GLU A 23 -2.99 8.91 6.18
CA GLU A 23 -3.99 8.06 6.82
C GLU A 23 -5.03 7.58 5.79
N LEU A 24 -5.46 6.33 5.93
CA LEU A 24 -6.44 5.70 5.05
C LEU A 24 -7.32 4.74 5.87
N GLU A 25 -8.62 4.72 5.58
CA GLU A 25 -9.52 3.66 6.03
C GLU A 25 -10.07 2.93 4.81
N VAL A 26 -10.05 1.60 4.86
CA VAL A 26 -10.57 0.73 3.80
C VAL A 26 -11.72 -0.08 4.37
N VAL A 27 -12.89 -0.01 3.72
CA VAL A 27 -14.11 -0.72 4.09
C VAL A 27 -14.60 -1.52 2.89
N CYS A 28 -14.94 -2.79 3.09
CA CYS A 28 -15.50 -3.66 2.06
C CYS A 28 -16.77 -4.34 2.57
N ASP A 29 -17.67 -4.67 1.65
CA ASP A 29 -18.81 -5.55 1.90
C ASP A 29 -18.87 -6.61 0.79
N PRO A 30 -18.56 -7.89 1.08
CA PRO A 30 -18.22 -8.44 2.41
C PRO A 30 -16.82 -8.02 2.89
N PRO A 31 -16.50 -8.19 4.20
CA PRO A 31 -15.16 -7.97 4.73
C PRO A 31 -14.08 -8.67 3.91
N GLY A 32 -13.10 -7.89 3.45
CA GLY A 32 -11.98 -8.38 2.65
C GLY A 32 -10.81 -8.82 3.53
N LEU A 33 -10.16 -9.94 3.19
CA LEU A 33 -8.90 -10.35 3.81
C LEU A 33 -7.81 -9.32 3.55
N ILE A 34 -6.94 -9.10 4.54
CA ILE A 34 -5.80 -8.18 4.42
C ILE A 34 -4.52 -9.01 4.45
N ASP A 35 -3.66 -8.76 3.47
CA ASP A 35 -2.29 -9.25 3.41
C ASP A 35 -1.36 -8.10 3.83
N ILE A 36 -0.49 -8.37 4.81
CA ILE A 36 0.56 -7.46 5.27
C ILE A 36 1.90 -8.17 5.04
N ASP A 37 2.68 -7.71 4.08
CA ASP A 37 4.01 -8.22 3.74
C ASP A 37 4.09 -9.75 3.54
N GLY A 38 3.01 -10.36 3.03
CA GLY A 38 2.89 -11.80 2.76
C GLY A 38 2.19 -12.60 3.86
N ASP A 39 1.81 -11.96 4.98
CA ASP A 39 1.05 -12.57 6.06
C ASP A 39 -0.40 -12.11 6.06
N ILE A 40 -1.34 -13.06 6.23
CA ILE A 40 -2.76 -12.72 6.37
C ILE A 40 -3.03 -12.17 7.78
N PHE A 41 -3.57 -10.95 7.85
CA PHE A 41 -3.87 -10.29 9.10
C PHE A 41 -5.27 -9.63 9.09
N GLY A 42 -6.26 -10.33 9.66
CA GLY A 42 -7.59 -9.77 9.87
C GLY A 42 -8.37 -9.49 8.58
N PHE A 43 -9.36 -8.59 8.70
CA PHE A 43 -10.29 -8.24 7.64
C PHE A 43 -10.61 -6.74 7.66
N THR A 44 -11.16 -6.20 6.57
CA THR A 44 -11.74 -4.85 6.59
C THR A 44 -13.01 -4.79 7.47
N PRO A 45 -13.33 -3.64 8.11
CA PRO A 45 -12.67 -2.34 7.98
C PRO A 45 -11.29 -2.30 8.64
N ALA A 46 -10.35 -1.61 7.99
CA ALA A 46 -9.00 -1.42 8.52
C ALA A 46 -8.50 0.00 8.29
N ARG A 47 -7.79 0.53 9.28
CA ARG A 47 -7.18 1.85 9.26
C ARG A 47 -5.66 1.74 9.20
N PHE A 48 -5.08 2.45 8.25
CA PHE A 48 -3.65 2.54 8.01
C PHE A 48 -3.19 3.97 8.30
N SER A 49 -2.03 4.12 8.96
CA SER A 49 -1.44 5.41 9.27
C SER A 49 0.09 5.35 9.15
N ILE A 50 0.68 6.38 8.56
CA ILE A 50 2.12 6.53 8.51
C ILE A 50 2.63 7.03 9.87
N VAL A 51 3.55 6.28 10.47
CA VAL A 51 4.33 6.73 11.63
C VAL A 51 5.67 7.28 11.11
N PRO A 52 5.84 8.60 10.97
CA PRO A 52 7.07 9.15 10.42
C PRO A 52 8.25 8.83 11.33
N GLN A 53 9.38 8.43 10.73
CA GLN A 53 10.63 8.12 11.46
C GLN A 53 10.47 7.08 12.57
N ALA A 54 9.58 6.09 12.37
CA ALA A 54 9.29 5.07 13.39
C ALA A 54 10.47 4.16 13.74
N VAL A 55 11.41 3.99 12.81
CA VAL A 55 12.53 3.04 12.93
C VAL A 55 13.81 3.72 12.47
N GLU A 56 14.88 3.54 13.24
CA GLU A 56 16.24 3.91 12.85
C GLU A 56 16.88 2.73 12.11
N ILE A 57 17.44 2.98 10.92
CA ILE A 57 18.00 1.95 10.05
C ILE A 57 19.42 2.38 9.64
N LEU A 58 20.37 1.44 9.71
CA LEU A 58 21.73 1.63 9.19
C LEU A 58 21.73 1.49 7.66
N CYS A 59 22.19 2.52 6.95
CA CYS A 59 22.30 2.55 5.48
C CYS A 59 23.74 2.84 5.04
N PRO A 60 24.18 2.39 3.85
CA PRO A 60 25.49 2.76 3.31
C PRO A 60 25.67 4.29 3.25
N GLY A 61 26.89 4.77 3.49
CA GLY A 61 27.24 6.16 3.24
C GLY A 61 27.06 6.49 1.75
N GLY A 62 26.37 7.59 1.46
CA GLY A 62 26.07 8.03 0.10
C GLY A 62 27.29 8.46 -0.72
#